data_AF-A0A0B6Z5D6-F1
#
_entry.id   AF-A0A0B6Z5D6-F1
#
_cell.length_a   1.000
_cell.length_b   1.000
_cell.length_c   1.000
_cell.angle_alpha   90.00
_cell.angle_beta   90.00
_cell.angle_gamma   90.00
#
_symmetry.space_group_name_H-M   'P 1'
#
loop_
_entity.id
_entity.type
_entity.pdbx_description
1 polymer ?
#
loop_
_entity_poly.entity_id
_entity_poly.type
_entity_poly.pdbx_seq_one_letter_code
_entity_poly.pdbx_strand_id
1 'polypeptide(L)' 'MHNQPVISASVMGRVIKNMTLPIEIRLLNITPGSNYTCVFWDPQGSKWSTEGITMRSYDHDSVTCVSTHLTSFAIL' A
#
# COMPACT_ATOMS: atom_id res chain seq x y z
N MET A 1 11.15 16.05 5.79
CA MET A 1 10.46 14.80 6.18
C MET A 1 9.09 14.84 5.54
N HIS A 2 8.87 14.10 4.45
CA HIS A 2 7.56 14.04 3.81
C HIS A 2 6.67 13.09 4.61
N ASN A 3 5.61 13.63 5.21
CA ASN A 3 4.63 12.85 5.96
C ASN A 3 3.67 12.21 4.95
N GLN A 4 3.94 10.96 4.56
CA GLN A 4 3.07 10.23 3.65
C GLN A 4 1.87 9.66 4.41
N PRO A 5 0.64 9.78 3.90
CA PRO A 5 -0.54 9.23 4.56
C PRO A 5 -0.47 7.70 4.62
N VAL A 6 -0.97 7.15 5.72
CA VAL A 6 -1.12 5.70 5.91
C VAL A 6 -2.61 5.35 5.87
N ILE A 7 -2.97 4.36 5.06
CA ILE A 7 -4.33 3.82 5.00
C ILE A 7 -4.29 2.38 5.52
N SER A 8 -5.21 2.03 6.42
CA SER A 8 -5.29 0.67 6.96
C SER A 8 -6.63 0.03 6.64
N ALA A 9 -6.59 -1.23 6.21
CA ALA A 9 -7.76 -2.08 6.04
C ALA A 9 -7.56 -3.36 6.86
N SER A 10 -8.58 -3.75 7.63
CA SER A 10 -8.52 -4.98 8.43
C SER A 10 -9.91 -5.55 8.64
N VAL A 11 -9.98 -6.86 8.90
CA VAL A 11 -11.19 -7.56 9.33
C VAL A 11 -10.95 -8.04 10.75
N MET A 12 -11.80 -7.63 11.69
CA MET A 12 -11.61 -7.93 13.10
C MET A 12 -11.44 -9.44 13.35
N GLY A 13 -10.38 -9.79 14.08
CA GLY A 13 -10.07 -11.17 14.43
C GLY A 13 -9.54 -12.04 13.28
N ARG A 14 -9.20 -11.45 12.12
CA ARG A 14 -8.72 -12.19 10.95
C ARG A 14 -7.49 -11.56 10.32
N VAL A 15 -6.53 -12.41 9.98
CA VAL A 15 -5.41 -12.06 9.11
C VAL A 15 -5.79 -12.46 7.69
N ILE A 16 -6.01 -11.48 6.82
CA ILE A 16 -6.38 -11.71 5.43
C ILE A 16 -5.12 -11.61 4.57
N LYS A 17 -4.73 -12.73 3.95
CA LYS A 17 -3.55 -12.87 3.08
C LYS A 17 -3.86 -13.82 1.91
N ASN A 18 -3.02 -13.81 0.88
CA ASN A 18 -3.11 -14.69 -0.29
C ASN A 18 -4.46 -14.58 -1.03
N MET A 19 -5.05 -13.38 -1.07
CA MET A 19 -6.28 -13.13 -1.83
C MET A 19 -6.02 -13.33 -3.33
N THR A 20 -6.85 -14.16 -3.98
CA THR A 20 -6.82 -14.35 -5.44
C THR A 20 -7.43 -13.16 -6.18
N LEU A 21 -8.39 -12.48 -5.54
CA LEU A 21 -8.91 -11.20 -5.99
C LEU A 21 -8.30 -10.10 -5.10
N PRO A 22 -7.27 -9.37 -5.58
CA PRO A 22 -6.58 -8.39 -4.77
C PRO A 22 -7.42 -7.13 -4.57
N ILE A 23 -7.11 -6.37 -3.52
CA ILE A 23 -7.71 -5.06 -3.29
C ILE A 23 -6.95 -3.95 -4.00
N GLU A 24 -7.64 -2.86 -4.30
CA GLU A 24 -7.07 -1.64 -4.86
C GLU A 24 -7.06 -0.54 -3.82
N ILE A 25 -5.91 0.10 -3.66
CA ILE A 25 -5.68 1.22 -2.75
C ILE A 25 -5.21 2.39 -3.59
N ARG A 26 -5.97 3.48 -3.60
CA ARG A 26 -5.61 4.70 -4.32
C ARG A 26 -5.23 5.80 -3.35
N LEU A 27 -3.99 6.27 -3.45
CA LEU A 27 -3.43 7.37 -2.67
C LEU A 27 -3.31 8.61 -3.54
N LEU A 28 -3.79 9.75 -3.03
CA LEU A 28 -3.86 11.04 -3.73
C LEU A 28 -2.80 12.00 -3.21
N ASN A 29 -2.65 13.14 -3.89
CA ASN A 29 -1.78 14.26 -3.51
C ASN A 29 -0.28 13.90 -3.49
N ILE A 30 0.13 13.08 -4.45
CA ILE A 30 1.55 12.80 -4.65
C ILE A 30 2.25 13.97 -5.35
N THR A 31 3.54 14.14 -5.03
CA THR A 31 4.43 15.04 -5.76
C THR A 31 4.79 14.43 -7.13
N PRO A 32 4.47 15.08 -8.26
CA PRO A 32 4.80 14.58 -9.59
C PRO A 32 6.31 14.38 -9.78
N GLY A 33 6.70 13.34 -10.51
CA GLY A 33 8.10 13.06 -10.87
C GLY A 33 8.93 12.40 -9.75
N SER A 34 8.31 12.08 -8.62
CA SER A 34 8.93 11.28 -7.55
C SER A 34 8.78 9.78 -7.84
N ASN A 35 9.77 8.99 -7.43
CA ASN A 35 9.72 7.53 -7.58
C ASN A 35 9.01 6.93 -6.36
N TYR A 36 7.72 6.62 -6.50
CA TYR A 36 6.94 6.02 -5.43
C TYR A 36 7.03 4.50 -5.45
N THR A 37 7.09 3.92 -4.26
CA THR A 37 6.97 2.47 -4.05
C THR A 37 5.77 2.18 -3.17
N CYS A 38 4.86 1.34 -3.67
CA CYS A 38 3.77 0.80 -2.86
C CYS A 38 4.33 -0.13 -1.79
N VAL A 39 4.02 0.15 -0.52
CA VAL A 39 4.46 -0.67 0.60
C VAL A 39 3.33 -0.98 1.55
N PHE A 40 3.50 -2.07 2.28
CA PHE A 40 2.64 -2.45 3.40
C PHE A 40 3.47 -2.57 4.68
N TRP A 41 2.83 -2.38 5.83
CA TRP A 41 3.45 -2.61 7.12
C TRP A 41 3.47 -4.11 7.41
N ASP A 42 4.67 -4.69 7.43
CA ASP A 42 4.93 -6.06 7.89
C ASP A 42 5.10 -6.05 9.42
N PRO A 43 4.11 -6.54 10.18
CA PRO A 43 4.20 -6.55 11.63
C PRO A 43 5.23 -7.56 12.16
N GLN A 44 5.61 -8.57 11.38
CA GLN A 44 6.60 -9.57 11.82
C GLN A 44 8.01 -9.00 11.72
N GLY A 45 8.33 -8.39 10.58
CA GLY A 45 9.61 -7.70 10.38
C GLY A 45 9.68 -6.30 10.99
N SER A 46 8.57 -5.76 11.51
CA SER A 46 8.43 -4.37 11.97
C SER A 46 8.99 -3.36 10.97
N LYS A 47 8.63 -3.54 9.69
CA LYS A 47 9.16 -2.77 8.57
C LYS A 47 8.14 -2.57 7.46
N TRP A 48 8.38 -1.58 6.61
CA TRP A 48 7.69 -1.47 5.33
C TRP A 48 8.24 -2.51 4.34
N SER A 49 7.35 -3.20 3.63
CA SER A 49 7.68 -4.27 2.69
C SER A 49 6.89 -4.13 1.39
N THR A 50 7.44 -4.67 0.29
CA THR A 50 6.82 -4.72 -1.05
C THR A 50 6.24 -6.10 -1.37
N GLU A 51 6.32 -7.06 -0.45
CA GLU A 51 5.83 -8.42 -0.69
C GLU A 51 4.30 -8.45 -0.83
N GLY A 52 3.79 -9.01 -1.93
CA GLY A 52 2.34 -9.14 -2.14
C GLY A 52 1.60 -7.82 -2.35
N ILE A 53 2.32 -6.72 -2.59
CA ILE A 53 1.77 -5.42 -3.00
C ILE A 53 2.54 -4.88 -4.21
N THR A 54 1.84 -4.37 -5.21
CA THR A 54 2.45 -3.81 -6.42
C THR A 54 1.78 -2.51 -6.83
N MET A 55 2.53 -1.64 -7.50
CA MET A 55 1.93 -0.47 -8.16
C MET A 55 1.23 -0.93 -9.44
N ARG A 56 -0.05 -0.62 -9.57
CA ARG A 56 -0.81 -0.83 -10.80
C ARG A 56 -0.72 0.36 -11.74
N SER A 57 -0.85 1.56 -11.20
CA SER A 57 -0.77 2.79 -11.98
C SER A 57 -0.22 3.94 -11.18
N TYR A 58 0.40 4.86 -11.91
CA TYR A 58 0.87 6.15 -11.46
C TYR A 58 0.30 7.18 -12.43
N ASP A 59 -0.44 8.14 -11.89
CA ASP A 59 -0.98 9.29 -12.62
C ASP A 59 -0.44 10.58 -12.00
N HIS A 60 -0.72 11.74 -12.59
CA HIS A 60 -0.17 13.03 -12.18
C HIS A 60 -0.34 13.35 -10.69
N ASP A 61 -1.45 12.92 -10.09
CA ASP A 61 -1.82 13.26 -8.71
C ASP A 61 -2.08 12.03 -7.82
N SER A 62 -1.92 10.82 -8.35
CA SER A 62 -2.31 9.60 -7.63
C SER A 62 -1.48 8.36 -7.96
N VAL A 63 -1.33 7.52 -6.95
CA VAL A 63 -0.75 6.18 -7.05
C VAL A 63 -1.83 5.16 -6.72
N THR A 64 -1.97 4.15 -7.57
CA THR A 64 -2.83 3.00 -7.30
C THR A 64 -1.98 1.78 -7.03
N CYS A 65 -2.12 1.23 -5.82
CA CYS A 65 -1.49 0.00 -5.36
C CYS A 65 -2.51 -1.15 -5.36
N VAL A 66 -2.01 -2.36 -5.61
CA VAL A 66 -2.79 -3.60 -5.57
C VAL A 66 -2.17 -4.52 -4.55
N SER A 67 -2.95 -5.02 -3.60
CA SER A 67 -2.45 -5.91 -2.53
C SER A 67 -3.27 -7.19 -2.40
N THR A 68 -2.58 -8.29 -2.10
CA THR A 68 -3.16 -9.62 -1.84
C THR A 68 -3.42 -9.88 -0.35
N HIS A 69 -3.25 -8.86 0.50
CA HIS A 69 -3.46 -8.95 1.95
C HIS A 69 -4.04 -7.65 2.51
N LEU A 70 -4.56 -7.69 3.74
CA LEU A 70 -5.08 -6.52 4.45
C LEU A 70 -4.14 -6.16 5.62
N THR A 71 -3.72 -4.90 5.69
CA THR A 71 -2.85 -4.33 6.74
C THR A 71 -2.88 -2.79 6.64
N SER A 72 -1.79 -2.13 7.03
CA SER A 72 -1.53 -0.71 6.78
C SER A 72 -0.66 -0.53 5.54
N PHE A 73 -0.98 0.46 4.72
CA PHE A 73 -0.36 0.73 3.42
C PHE A 73 0.14 2.17 3.34
N ALA A 74 1.22 2.37 2.60
CA ALA A 74 1.79 3.68 2.31
C ALA A 74 2.47 3.68 0.93
N ILE A 75 2.87 4.88 0.51
CA ILE A 75 3.80 5.11 -0.59
C ILE A 75 5.08 5.69 -0.02
N LEU A 76 6.24 5.17 -0.44
CA LEU A 76 7.57 5.66 -0.06
C LEU A 76 8.34 6.18 -1.27
#